data_AF-A0A7C9PLB6-F1
#
_entry.id   AF-A0A7C9PLB6-F1
#
_cell.length_a   1.000
_cell.length_b   1.000
_cell.length_c   1.000
_cell.angle_alpha   90.00
_cell.angle_beta   90.00
_cell.angle_gamma   90.00
#
_symmetry.space_group_name_H-M   'P 1'
#
loop_
_entity.id
_entity.type
_entity.pdbx_description
1 polymer ?
#
loop_
_entity_poly.entity_id
_entity_poly.type
_entity_poly.pdbx_seq_one_letter_code
_entity_poly.pdbx_strand_id
1 'polypeptide(L)'
;MSDPGVAPRRTRRRSTTAADWVALVLAVIAPPLGVVVALVDIIASSRMRGWSSNLAKSALGIAIALSLVVAGGVVVLQGIAADRARAQASLAAAAPLCALLTASPATLDSPTFGWPAPEESIPQSIAAMRAFDVAWQRNVAAAPAGVKRSVQLVESAAHGIITSVTATQTLDDAANVGLMQQAAAASGLNNWADEYCTG
;
A
#
# COMPACT_ATOMS: atom_id res chain seq x y z
N MET A 1 -25.12 13.29 40.65
CA MET A 1 -25.82 12.63 39.53
C MET A 1 -24.71 12.06 38.67
N SER A 2 -24.42 10.78 38.90
CA SER A 2 -23.17 10.12 38.51
C SER A 2 -23.34 9.41 37.18
N ASP A 3 -22.46 9.70 36.24
CA ASP A 3 -22.45 9.14 34.89
C ASP A 3 -21.82 7.73 34.92
N PRO A 4 -22.53 6.66 34.51
CA PRO A 4 -21.98 5.30 34.55
C PRO A 4 -20.95 5.10 33.44
N GLY A 5 -19.73 4.74 33.84
CA GLY A 5 -18.58 4.53 32.97
C GLY A 5 -18.83 3.56 31.81
N VAL A 6 -18.58 4.03 30.60
CA VAL A 6 -18.53 3.24 29.37
C VAL A 6 -17.24 2.43 29.37
N ALA A 7 -17.35 1.11 29.53
CA ALA A 7 -16.22 0.20 29.41
C ALA A 7 -15.65 0.19 27.98
N PRO A 8 -14.32 0.14 27.81
CA PRO A 8 -13.71 0.06 26.47
C PRO A 8 -14.05 -1.28 25.82
N ARG A 9 -14.74 -1.23 24.66
CA ARG A 9 -14.91 -2.38 23.76
C ARG A 9 -13.52 -2.82 23.27
N ARG A 10 -12.99 -3.89 23.85
CA ARG A 10 -11.83 -4.62 23.32
C ARG A 10 -12.20 -5.19 21.94
N THR A 11 -11.83 -4.50 20.88
CA THR A 11 -11.76 -5.09 19.54
C THR A 11 -10.63 -6.14 19.58
N ARG A 12 -11.00 -7.42 19.72
CA ARG A 12 -10.06 -8.52 19.50
C ARG A 12 -9.59 -8.43 18.06
N ARG A 13 -8.37 -7.92 17.86
CA ARG A 13 -7.58 -8.12 16.63
C ARG A 13 -7.56 -9.63 16.40
N ARG A 14 -8.31 -10.13 15.42
CA ARG A 14 -8.16 -11.52 14.95
C ARG A 14 -6.76 -11.59 14.35
N SER A 15 -5.82 -12.11 15.14
CA SER A 15 -4.62 -12.69 14.56
C SER A 15 -5.12 -13.78 13.61
N THR A 16 -4.80 -13.65 12.33
CA THR A 16 -4.91 -14.73 11.35
C THR A 16 -4.03 -15.87 11.85
N THR A 17 -4.60 -16.74 12.68
CA THR A 17 -3.94 -17.92 13.21
C THR A 17 -3.70 -18.90 12.07
N ALA A 18 -2.67 -19.72 12.18
CA ALA A 18 -2.39 -20.80 11.22
C ALA A 18 -3.62 -21.69 10.94
N ALA A 19 -4.57 -21.74 11.88
CA ALA A 19 -5.86 -22.39 11.74
C ALA A 19 -6.74 -21.81 10.59
N ASP A 20 -6.74 -20.49 10.35
CA ASP A 20 -7.51 -19.89 9.25
C ASP A 20 -6.90 -20.27 7.89
N TRP A 21 -5.57 -20.35 7.81
CA TRP A 21 -4.86 -20.83 6.61
C TRP A 21 -5.12 -22.31 6.34
N VAL A 22 -5.08 -23.14 7.38
CA VAL A 22 -5.41 -24.56 7.29
C VAL A 22 -6.87 -24.76 6.88
N ALA A 23 -7.80 -23.95 7.41
CA ALA A 23 -9.21 -23.99 7.03
C ALA A 23 -9.43 -23.59 5.56
N LEU A 24 -8.68 -22.61 5.06
CA LEU A 24 -8.77 -22.15 3.67
C LEU A 24 -8.18 -23.20 2.70
N VAL A 25 -7.07 -23.83 3.06
CA VAL A 25 -6.48 -24.95 2.31
C VAL A 25 -7.42 -26.16 2.31
N LEU A 26 -8.00 -26.50 3.47
CA LEU A 26 -9.01 -27.57 3.58
C LEU A 26 -10.27 -27.25 2.78
N ALA A 27 -10.73 -26.01 2.73
CA ALA A 27 -11.91 -25.62 1.96
C ALA A 27 -11.71 -25.67 0.44
N VAL A 28 -10.47 -25.51 -0.04
CA VAL A 28 -10.12 -25.64 -1.48
C VAL A 28 -9.90 -27.10 -1.87
N ILE A 29 -9.39 -27.93 -0.95
CA ILE A 29 -9.07 -29.35 -1.20
C ILE A 29 -10.26 -30.29 -0.89
N ALA A 30 -11.14 -29.93 0.05
CA ALA A 30 -12.28 -30.77 0.43
C ALA A 30 -13.33 -30.97 -0.70
N PRO A 31 -13.68 -29.97 -1.53
CA PRO A 31 -14.61 -30.15 -2.63
C PRO A 31 -14.14 -31.19 -3.68
N PRO A 32 -12.89 -31.15 -4.21
CA PRO A 32 -12.45 -32.16 -5.17
C PRO A 32 -12.28 -33.55 -4.54
N LEU A 33 -11.87 -33.65 -3.26
CA LEU A 33 -11.77 -34.95 -2.59
C LEU A 33 -13.15 -35.58 -2.33
N GLY A 34 -14.17 -34.79 -1.97
CA GLY A 34 -15.54 -35.27 -1.80
C GLY A 34 -16.14 -35.80 -3.10
N VAL A 35 -15.83 -35.17 -4.24
CA VAL A 35 -16.25 -35.62 -5.57
C VAL A 35 -15.52 -36.90 -5.99
N VAL A 36 -14.23 -37.04 -5.69
CA VAL A 36 -13.46 -38.27 -5.98
C VAL A 36 -13.92 -39.44 -5.13
N VAL A 37 -14.18 -39.24 -3.83
CA VAL A 37 -14.69 -40.29 -2.94
C VAL A 37 -16.10 -40.72 -3.36
N ALA A 38 -16.98 -39.76 -3.70
CA ALA A 38 -18.31 -40.08 -4.24
C ALA A 38 -18.25 -40.85 -5.57
N LEU A 39 -17.30 -40.52 -6.45
CA LEU A 39 -17.07 -41.25 -7.70
C LEU A 39 -16.55 -42.68 -7.47
N VAL A 40 -15.63 -42.87 -6.52
CA VAL A 40 -15.08 -44.20 -6.18
C VAL A 40 -16.15 -45.10 -5.56
N ASP A 41 -17.03 -44.55 -4.71
CA ASP A 41 -18.12 -45.30 -4.08
C ASP A 41 -19.20 -45.73 -5.10
N ILE A 42 -19.49 -44.86 -6.09
CA ILE A 42 -20.34 -45.19 -7.25
C ILE A 42 -19.72 -46.32 -8.11
N ILE A 43 -18.39 -46.33 -8.25
CA ILE A 43 -17.68 -47.34 -9.08
C ILE A 43 -17.59 -48.70 -8.37
N ALA A 44 -17.43 -48.73 -7.04
CA ALA A 44 -17.36 -49.96 -6.25
C ALA A 44 -18.66 -50.80 -6.31
N SER A 45 -19.79 -50.19 -6.67
CA SER A 45 -21.10 -50.86 -6.86
C SER A 45 -21.21 -51.65 -8.18
N SER A 46 -20.35 -51.41 -9.17
CA SER A 46 -20.46 -51.99 -10.51
C SER A 46 -19.63 -53.27 -10.71
N ARG A 47 -19.86 -54.27 -9.86
CA ARG A 47 -19.35 -55.64 -10.11
C ARG A 47 -20.17 -56.30 -11.22
N MET A 48 -19.61 -56.36 -12.43
CA MET A 48 -19.33 -57.60 -13.18
C MET A 48 -19.19 -57.36 -14.70
N ARG A 49 -18.02 -57.77 -15.22
CA ARG A 49 -17.75 -58.21 -16.62
C ARG A 49 -17.78 -57.15 -17.73
N GLY A 50 -16.66 -56.41 -17.88
CA GLY A 50 -16.34 -55.62 -19.08
C GLY A 50 -15.06 -54.75 -18.98
N TRP A 51 -14.12 -55.15 -18.13
CA TRP A 51 -13.43 -54.23 -17.19
C TRP A 51 -12.09 -53.59 -17.63
N SER A 52 -11.56 -53.81 -18.83
CA SER A 52 -10.26 -53.19 -19.20
C SER A 52 -10.39 -51.84 -19.92
N SER A 53 -11.46 -51.61 -20.69
CA SER A 53 -11.60 -50.40 -21.51
C SER A 53 -12.14 -49.18 -20.76
N ASN A 54 -12.91 -49.40 -19.69
CA ASN A 54 -13.46 -48.31 -18.87
C ASN A 54 -12.48 -47.82 -17.79
N LEU A 55 -11.58 -48.69 -17.32
CA LEU A 55 -10.49 -48.35 -16.39
C LEU A 55 -9.47 -47.38 -17.02
N ALA A 56 -9.18 -47.52 -18.32
CA ALA A 56 -8.32 -46.60 -19.05
C ALA A 56 -8.98 -45.21 -19.23
N LYS A 57 -10.30 -45.17 -19.46
CA LYS A 57 -11.05 -43.91 -19.62
C LYS A 57 -11.18 -43.13 -18.31
N SER A 58 -11.37 -43.80 -17.18
CA SER A 58 -11.43 -43.15 -15.88
C SER A 58 -10.06 -42.64 -15.42
N ALA A 59 -8.98 -43.39 -15.67
CA ALA A 59 -7.61 -42.92 -15.41
C ALA A 59 -7.27 -41.65 -16.21
N LEU A 60 -7.71 -41.57 -17.48
CA LEU A 60 -7.53 -40.39 -18.30
C LEU A 60 -8.32 -39.18 -17.77
N GLY A 61 -9.55 -39.39 -17.31
CA GLY A 61 -10.37 -38.34 -16.69
C GLY A 61 -9.74 -37.77 -15.41
N ILE A 62 -9.20 -38.63 -14.56
CA ILE A 62 -8.49 -38.23 -13.33
C ILE A 62 -7.19 -37.47 -13.67
N ALA A 63 -6.43 -37.94 -14.66
CA ALA A 63 -5.21 -37.25 -15.10
C ALA A 63 -5.48 -35.84 -15.65
N ILE A 64 -6.56 -35.66 -16.42
CA ILE A 64 -6.99 -34.35 -16.92
C ILE A 64 -7.42 -33.45 -15.76
N ALA A 65 -8.22 -33.97 -14.81
CA ALA A 65 -8.66 -33.20 -13.64
C ALA A 65 -7.46 -32.75 -12.77
N LEU A 66 -6.52 -33.64 -12.48
CA LEU A 66 -5.29 -33.31 -11.74
C LEU A 66 -4.44 -32.28 -12.49
N SER A 67 -4.33 -32.40 -13.82
CA SER A 67 -3.59 -31.45 -14.65
C SER A 67 -4.21 -30.04 -14.57
N LEU A 68 -5.54 -29.94 -14.57
CA LEU A 68 -6.24 -28.66 -14.41
C LEU A 68 -6.04 -28.05 -13.02
N VAL A 69 -6.04 -28.87 -11.97
CA VAL A 69 -5.77 -28.40 -10.59
C VAL A 69 -4.32 -27.91 -10.46
N VAL A 70 -3.34 -28.64 -11.01
CA VAL A 70 -1.94 -28.22 -10.99
C VAL A 70 -1.73 -26.95 -11.82
N ALA A 71 -2.29 -26.88 -13.03
CA ALA A 71 -2.21 -25.68 -13.86
C ALA A 71 -2.84 -24.46 -13.18
N GLY A 72 -4.03 -24.62 -12.57
CA GLY A 72 -4.67 -23.57 -11.78
C GLY A 72 -3.82 -23.13 -10.58
N GLY A 73 -3.23 -24.09 -9.86
CA GLY A 73 -2.33 -23.82 -8.73
C GLY A 73 -1.07 -23.03 -9.14
N VAL A 74 -0.47 -23.35 -10.29
CA VAL A 74 0.70 -22.62 -10.81
C VAL A 74 0.34 -21.18 -11.18
N VAL A 75 -0.80 -20.93 -11.81
CA VAL A 75 -1.26 -19.57 -12.15
C VAL A 75 -1.48 -18.73 -10.90
N VAL A 76 -2.11 -19.30 -9.86
CA VAL A 76 -2.31 -18.60 -8.59
C VAL A 76 -0.98 -18.30 -7.89
N LEU A 77 -0.05 -19.24 -7.85
CA LEU A 77 1.27 -19.04 -7.25
C LEU A 77 2.12 -18.01 -8.01
N GLN A 78 2.06 -18.02 -9.34
CA GLN A 78 2.73 -17.01 -10.17
C GLN A 78 2.13 -15.62 -9.97
N GLY A 79 0.80 -15.51 -9.83
CA GLY A 79 0.12 -14.26 -9.49
C GLY A 79 0.61 -13.70 -8.15
N ILE A 80 0.64 -14.53 -7.10
CA ILE A 80 1.13 -14.13 -5.78
C ILE A 80 2.60 -13.71 -5.82
N ALA A 81 3.45 -14.44 -6.56
CA ALA A 81 4.87 -14.10 -6.69
C ALA A 81 5.07 -12.78 -7.45
N ALA A 82 4.31 -12.56 -8.53
CA ALA A 82 4.35 -11.32 -9.30
C ALA A 82 3.87 -10.12 -8.46
N ASP A 83 2.81 -10.28 -7.67
CA ASP A 83 2.31 -9.23 -6.80
C ASP A 83 3.28 -8.91 -5.66
N ARG A 84 3.94 -9.92 -5.08
CA ARG A 84 5.03 -9.70 -4.11
C ARG A 84 6.22 -8.98 -4.73
N ALA A 85 6.63 -9.35 -5.94
CA ALA A 85 7.72 -8.69 -6.64
C ALA A 85 7.39 -7.23 -6.96
N ARG A 86 6.15 -6.94 -7.36
CA ARG A 86 5.66 -5.57 -7.57
C ARG A 86 5.64 -4.77 -6.27
N ALA A 87 5.14 -5.34 -5.18
CA ALA A 87 5.13 -4.70 -3.87
C ALA A 87 6.56 -4.38 -3.38
N GLN A 88 7.51 -5.30 -3.57
CA GLN A 88 8.92 -5.03 -3.25
C GLN A 88 9.54 -3.98 -4.17
N ALA A 89 9.21 -3.98 -5.45
CA ALA A 89 9.68 -2.96 -6.39
C ALA A 89 9.16 -1.57 -6.03
N SER A 90 7.90 -1.43 -5.58
CA SER A 90 7.36 -0.16 -5.09
C SER A 90 8.04 0.32 -3.82
N LEU A 91 8.34 -0.57 -2.87
CA LEU A 91 9.07 -0.22 -1.64
C LEU A 91 10.51 0.21 -1.96
N ALA A 92 11.20 -0.52 -2.85
CA ALA A 92 12.55 -0.15 -3.29
C ALA A 92 12.57 1.21 -4.01
N ALA A 93 11.55 1.51 -4.83
CA ALA A 93 11.41 2.80 -5.50
C ALA A 93 11.05 3.95 -4.53
N ALA A 94 10.40 3.65 -3.40
CA ALA A 94 10.05 4.62 -2.36
C ALA A 94 11.23 4.95 -1.43
N ALA A 95 12.18 4.04 -1.26
CA ALA A 95 13.34 4.17 -0.36
C ALA A 95 14.09 5.52 -0.44
N PRO A 96 14.46 6.08 -1.62
CA PRO A 96 15.21 7.34 -1.67
C PRO A 96 14.40 8.52 -1.14
N LEU A 97 13.09 8.59 -1.43
CA LEU A 97 12.22 9.63 -0.89
C LEU A 97 12.00 9.43 0.62
N CYS A 98 11.76 8.20 1.08
CA CYS A 98 11.61 7.91 2.51
C CYS A 98 12.87 8.28 3.32
N ALA A 99 14.07 8.06 2.77
CA ALA A 99 15.32 8.46 3.41
C ALA A 99 15.42 9.99 3.59
N LEU A 100 14.95 10.78 2.61
CA LEU A 100 14.91 12.24 2.72
C LEU A 100 13.86 12.72 3.72
N LEU A 101 12.67 12.12 3.70
CA LEU A 101 11.59 12.48 4.62
C LEU A 101 11.92 12.14 6.07
N THR A 102 12.56 10.98 6.32
CA THR A 102 12.98 10.56 7.67
C THR A 102 14.14 11.39 8.22
N ALA A 103 14.99 11.97 7.36
CA ALA A 103 16.02 12.92 7.79
C ALA A 103 15.43 14.24 8.32
N SER A 104 14.13 14.49 8.11
CA SER A 104 13.43 15.67 8.61
C SER A 104 12.01 15.28 9.07
N PRO A 105 11.87 14.56 10.19
CA PRO A 105 10.59 13.97 10.60
C PRO A 105 9.51 15.02 10.88
N ALA A 106 9.90 16.19 11.40
CA ALA A 106 8.99 17.32 11.65
C ALA A 106 8.28 17.83 10.38
N THR A 107 8.76 17.46 9.20
CA THR A 107 8.16 17.80 7.92
C THR A 107 6.79 17.11 7.80
N LEU A 108 6.70 15.79 8.01
CA LEU A 108 5.43 15.06 7.76
C LEU A 108 4.37 15.26 8.83
N ASP A 109 4.79 15.47 10.08
CA ASP A 109 3.88 15.70 11.21
C ASP A 109 3.27 17.11 11.21
N SER A 110 3.86 18.04 10.45
CA SER A 110 3.40 19.42 10.37
C SER A 110 2.33 19.61 9.29
N PRO A 111 1.24 20.34 9.56
CA PRO A 111 0.20 20.62 8.57
C PRO A 111 0.70 21.51 7.42
N THR A 112 1.87 22.15 7.56
CA THR A 112 2.51 22.97 6.51
C THR A 112 3.75 22.32 5.93
N PHE A 113 3.98 21.05 6.22
CA PHE A 113 5.19 20.35 5.85
C PHE A 113 6.49 20.97 6.37
N GLY A 114 6.45 21.65 7.52
CA GLY A 114 7.63 22.33 8.08
C GLY A 114 7.97 23.64 7.36
N TRP A 115 6.99 24.27 6.70
CA TRP A 115 7.13 25.64 6.19
C TRP A 115 7.71 26.57 7.27
N PRO A 116 8.75 27.37 6.96
CA PRO A 116 9.44 28.18 7.97
C PRO A 116 8.55 29.30 8.50
N ALA A 117 8.70 29.61 9.78
CA ALA A 117 8.12 30.79 10.37
C ALA A 117 8.81 32.08 9.86
N PRO A 118 8.15 33.24 9.95
CA PRO A 118 8.78 34.54 9.68
C PRO A 118 10.03 34.76 10.54
N GLU A 119 11.08 35.30 9.92
CA GLU A 119 12.32 35.71 10.58
C GLU A 119 12.29 37.20 10.98
N GLU A 120 13.35 37.69 11.62
CA GLU A 120 13.46 39.11 12.05
C GLU A 120 13.35 40.13 10.90
N SER A 121 13.61 39.69 9.67
CA SER A 121 13.51 40.53 8.47
C SER A 121 12.99 39.77 7.25
N ILE A 122 12.46 40.51 6.27
CA ILE A 122 11.98 39.95 5.00
C ILE A 122 13.11 39.23 4.23
N PRO A 123 14.34 39.78 4.09
CA PRO A 123 15.42 39.06 3.42
C PRO A 123 15.80 37.75 4.10
N GLN A 124 15.82 37.71 5.43
CA GLN A 124 16.06 36.46 6.18
C GLN A 124 14.92 35.46 5.98
N SER A 125 13.67 35.93 6.02
CA SER A 125 12.50 35.08 5.77
C SER A 125 12.54 34.47 4.36
N ILE A 126 12.86 35.27 3.33
CA ILE A 126 13.02 34.78 1.95
C ILE A 126 14.15 33.75 1.86
N ALA A 127 15.26 33.95 2.57
CA ALA A 127 16.35 32.99 2.60
C ALA A 127 15.91 31.64 3.22
N ALA A 128 15.17 31.67 4.33
CA ALA A 128 14.61 30.47 4.95
C ALA A 128 13.62 29.74 4.02
N MET A 129 12.71 30.48 3.37
CA MET A 129 11.78 29.90 2.40
C MET A 129 12.50 29.28 1.20
N ARG A 130 13.58 29.90 0.70
CA ARG A 130 14.39 29.32 -0.39
C ARG A 130 15.11 28.03 0.04
N ALA A 131 15.59 27.96 1.28
CA ALA A 131 16.17 26.72 1.80
C ALA A 131 15.14 25.59 1.85
N PHE A 132 13.89 25.92 2.21
CA PHE A 132 12.76 25.00 2.14
C PHE A 132 12.48 24.54 0.70
N ASP A 133 12.38 25.46 -0.27
CA ASP A 133 12.15 25.15 -1.69
C ASP A 133 13.23 24.19 -2.24
N VAL A 134 14.51 24.47 -1.96
CA VAL A 134 15.63 23.60 -2.36
C VAL A 134 15.56 22.21 -1.70
N ALA A 135 15.11 22.11 -0.45
CA ALA A 135 14.87 20.81 0.18
C ALA A 135 13.77 20.02 -0.56
N TRP A 136 12.67 20.68 -0.91
CA TRP A 136 11.56 20.06 -1.62
C TRP A 136 11.85 19.72 -3.08
N GLN A 137 12.68 20.49 -3.78
CA GLN A 137 13.18 20.12 -5.10
C GLN A 137 14.00 18.82 -5.08
N ARG A 138 14.80 18.61 -4.02
CA ARG A 138 15.50 17.32 -3.81
C ARG A 138 14.50 16.18 -3.59
N ASN A 139 13.43 16.42 -2.84
CA ASN A 139 12.36 15.43 -2.67
C ASN A 139 11.67 15.12 -4.01
N VAL A 140 11.39 16.12 -4.86
CA VAL A 140 10.81 15.93 -6.20
C VAL A 140 11.72 15.08 -7.09
N ALA A 141 13.03 15.28 -7.02
CA ALA A 141 14.00 14.51 -7.78
C ALA A 141 14.06 13.04 -7.33
N ALA A 142 13.92 12.79 -6.03
CA ALA A 142 13.91 11.45 -5.45
C ALA A 142 12.55 10.74 -5.50
N ALA A 143 11.47 11.46 -5.81
CA ALA A 143 10.11 10.93 -5.75
C ALA A 143 9.85 9.89 -6.86
N PRO A 144 9.33 8.70 -6.51
CA PRO A 144 8.88 7.73 -7.51
C PRO A 144 7.68 8.26 -8.29
N ALA A 145 7.47 7.76 -9.51
CA ALA A 145 6.46 8.27 -10.44
C ALA A 145 5.04 8.36 -9.82
N GLY A 146 4.67 7.41 -8.96
CA GLY A 146 3.36 7.36 -8.31
C GLY A 146 3.06 8.51 -7.35
N VAL A 147 4.09 9.13 -6.74
CA VAL A 147 3.94 10.22 -5.76
C VAL A 147 4.58 11.53 -6.23
N LYS A 148 5.28 11.52 -7.36
CA LYS A 148 6.01 12.70 -7.87
C LYS A 148 5.14 13.95 -7.99
N ARG A 149 3.90 13.80 -8.48
CA ARG A 149 2.95 14.91 -8.57
C ARG A 149 2.57 15.48 -7.21
N SER A 150 2.40 14.64 -6.20
CA SER A 150 2.10 15.06 -4.82
C SER A 150 3.23 15.89 -4.23
N VAL A 151 4.48 15.45 -4.42
CA VAL A 151 5.66 16.19 -3.95
C VAL A 151 5.84 17.51 -4.73
N GLN A 152 5.60 17.51 -6.04
CA GLN A 152 5.63 18.71 -6.88
C GLN A 152 4.57 19.74 -6.47
N LEU A 153 3.42 19.30 -5.99
CA LEU A 153 2.36 20.21 -5.56
C LEU A 153 2.81 21.08 -4.37
N VAL A 154 3.52 20.48 -3.41
CA VAL A 154 4.10 21.19 -2.26
C VAL A 154 5.21 22.14 -2.69
N GLU A 155 6.12 21.68 -3.55
CA GLU A 155 7.22 22.50 -4.10
C GLU A 155 6.68 23.70 -4.90
N SER A 156 5.69 23.49 -5.77
CA SER A 156 5.10 24.56 -6.56
C SER A 156 4.38 25.62 -5.71
N ALA A 157 3.74 25.21 -4.60
CA ALA A 157 3.12 26.13 -3.66
C ALA A 157 4.18 27.00 -2.96
N ALA A 158 5.25 26.38 -2.46
CA ALA A 158 6.39 27.07 -1.86
C ALA A 158 7.02 28.08 -2.83
N HIS A 159 7.29 27.65 -4.07
CA HIS A 159 7.87 28.49 -5.10
C HIS A 159 6.97 29.70 -5.45
N GLY A 160 5.65 29.48 -5.52
CA GLY A 160 4.68 30.54 -5.75
C GLY A 160 4.67 31.60 -4.63
N ILE A 161 4.73 31.16 -3.37
CA ILE A 161 4.82 32.05 -2.21
C ILE A 161 6.11 32.86 -2.25
N ILE A 162 7.27 32.21 -2.46
CA ILE A 162 8.58 32.88 -2.54
C ILE A 162 8.59 33.95 -3.62
N THR A 163 8.04 33.63 -4.79
CA THR A 163 7.92 34.57 -5.92
C THR A 163 7.07 35.78 -5.52
N SER A 164 5.91 35.56 -4.91
CA SER A 164 5.00 36.61 -4.45
C SER A 164 5.64 37.53 -3.40
N VAL A 165 6.25 36.94 -2.36
CA VAL A 165 6.92 37.70 -1.28
C VAL A 165 8.13 38.47 -1.83
N THR A 166 8.91 37.87 -2.73
CA THR A 166 10.05 38.54 -3.38
C THR A 166 9.59 39.73 -4.23
N ALA A 167 8.49 39.60 -4.95
CA ALA A 167 7.97 40.68 -5.81
C ALA A 167 7.35 41.82 -4.99
N THR A 168 6.61 41.50 -3.93
CA THR A 168 5.87 42.48 -3.14
C THR A 168 6.70 43.10 -2.00
N GLN A 169 7.78 42.41 -1.57
CA GLN A 169 8.51 42.75 -0.34
C GLN A 169 7.58 42.83 0.88
N THR A 170 6.50 42.05 0.89
CA THR A 170 5.56 41.94 2.01
C THR A 170 5.37 40.48 2.38
N LEU A 171 5.29 40.21 3.68
CA LEU A 171 5.12 38.87 4.23
C LEU A 171 3.75 38.74 4.91
N ASP A 172 2.81 38.09 4.24
CA ASP A 172 1.55 37.66 4.85
C ASP A 172 1.68 36.20 5.29
N ASP A 173 2.15 36.00 6.51
CA ASP A 173 2.41 34.67 7.05
C ASP A 173 1.14 33.81 7.11
N ALA A 174 0.01 34.39 7.52
CA ALA A 174 -1.24 33.67 7.64
C ALA A 174 -1.74 33.16 6.28
N ALA A 175 -1.65 33.99 5.23
CA ALA A 175 -2.00 33.57 3.88
C ALA A 175 -1.05 32.50 3.35
N ASN A 176 0.26 32.66 3.57
CA ASN A 176 1.28 31.71 3.14
C ASN A 176 1.13 30.35 3.81
N VAL A 177 0.93 30.33 5.13
CA VAL A 177 0.62 29.12 5.90
C VAL A 177 -0.66 28.47 5.40
N GLY A 178 -1.70 29.25 5.12
CA GLY A 178 -2.96 28.75 4.56
C GLY A 178 -2.78 28.07 3.19
N LEU A 179 -1.95 28.62 2.31
CA LEU A 179 -1.62 28.01 1.02
C LEU A 179 -0.85 26.70 1.19
N MET A 180 0.14 26.67 2.09
CA MET A 180 0.90 25.45 2.37
C MET A 180 0.04 24.34 2.99
N GLN A 181 -0.91 24.69 3.87
CA GLN A 181 -1.86 23.72 4.43
C GLN A 181 -2.78 23.13 3.35
N GLN A 182 -3.26 23.96 2.41
CA GLN A 182 -4.07 23.49 1.29
C GLN A 182 -3.26 22.56 0.38
N ALA A 183 -2.01 22.93 0.08
CA ALA A 183 -1.09 22.09 -0.67
C ALA A 183 -0.84 20.75 0.05
N ALA A 184 -0.65 20.80 1.37
CA ALA A 184 -0.43 19.61 2.17
C ALA A 184 -1.63 18.67 2.14
N ALA A 185 -2.83 19.19 2.40
CA ALA A 185 -4.07 18.43 2.36
C ALA A 185 -4.34 17.82 0.97
N ALA A 186 -4.06 18.56 -0.11
CA ALA A 186 -4.27 18.10 -1.48
C ALA A 186 -3.23 17.08 -1.96
N SER A 187 -2.02 17.08 -1.40
CA SER A 187 -0.93 16.22 -1.85
C SER A 187 -1.18 14.73 -1.57
N GLY A 188 -1.85 14.40 -0.47
CA GLY A 188 -1.96 13.03 0.03
C GLY A 188 -0.63 12.40 0.47
N LEU A 189 0.44 13.21 0.61
CA LEU A 189 1.79 12.71 0.86
C LEU A 189 1.95 12.06 2.24
N ASN A 190 1.22 12.52 3.26
CA ASN A 190 1.24 11.89 4.59
C ASN A 190 0.75 10.44 4.54
N ASN A 191 -0.39 10.19 3.90
CA ASN A 191 -0.91 8.83 3.74
C ASN A 191 0.07 7.94 2.97
N TRP A 192 0.72 8.49 1.94
CA TRP A 192 1.73 7.76 1.19
C TRP A 192 2.96 7.44 2.05
N ALA A 193 3.44 8.41 2.84
CA ALA A 193 4.58 8.21 3.73
C ALA A 193 4.27 7.17 4.82
N ASP A 194 3.06 7.19 5.39
CA ASP A 194 2.60 6.18 6.36
C ASP A 194 2.53 4.77 5.75
N GLU A 195 2.18 4.65 4.46
CA GLU A 195 2.11 3.34 3.81
C GLU A 195 3.50 2.79 3.45
N TYR A 196 4.41 3.65 2.98
CA TYR A 196 5.66 3.23 2.34
C TYR A 196 6.93 3.50 3.15
N CYS A 197 6.92 4.39 4.14
CA CYS A 197 8.11 4.81 4.89
C CYS A 197 8.18 4.29 6.33
N THR A 198 7.10 3.75 6.91
CA THR A 198 7.08 3.18 8.28
C THR A 198 7.26 1.66 8.33
N GLY A 199 7.54 1.02 7.19
CA GLY A 199 7.71 -0.43 7.03
C GLY A 199 9.07 -0.96 7.44
#